data_AF-A0A1X0NBG3-F1
#
_entry.id   AF-A0A1X0NBG3-F1
#
_cell.length_a   1.000
_cell.length_b   1.000
_cell.length_c   1.000
_cell.angle_alpha   90.00
_cell.angle_beta   90.00
_cell.angle_gamma   90.00
#
_symmetry.space_group_name_H-M   'P 1'
#
loop_
_entity.id
_entity.type
_entity.pdbx_description
1 polymer ?
#
loop_
_entity_poly.entity_id
_entity_poly.type
_entity_poly.pdbx_seq_one_letter_code
_entity_poly.pdbx_strand_id
1 'polypeptide(L)'
;MNYQELTEHAQAGRINELNLISIEGGIYLLEVLMQGSSGMLKDPAGKVLHLRSVEHARDLLKDLPAVPFYLVHCVVHDELCGMPVNDRSEMRMPISFHSSWS
;
A
#
# COMPACT_ATOMS: atom_id res chain seq x y z
N MET A 1 0.11 11.95 -3.07
CA MET A 1 -0.29 11.64 -4.45
C MET A 1 -1.80 11.41 -4.45
N ASN A 2 -2.55 11.95 -5.41
CA ASN A 2 -3.97 11.61 -5.62
C ASN A 2 -4.12 10.50 -6.68
N TYR A 3 -5.35 10.02 -6.93
CA TYR A 3 -5.60 8.93 -7.87
C TYR A 3 -5.23 9.25 -9.33
N GLN A 4 -5.40 10.51 -9.75
CA GLN A 4 -5.03 10.92 -11.11
C GLN A 4 -3.51 10.86 -11.30
N GLU A 5 -2.76 11.45 -10.36
CA GLU A 5 -1.29 11.39 -10.36
C GLU A 5 -0.79 9.94 -10.33
N LEU A 6 -1.40 9.09 -9.50
CA LEU A 6 -1.11 7.65 -9.44
C LEU A 6 -1.26 7.01 -10.82
N THR A 7 -2.38 7.26 -11.49
CA THR A 7 -2.65 6.72 -12.83
C THR A 7 -1.60 7.18 -13.84
N GLU A 8 -1.26 8.47 -13.86
CA GLU A 8 -0.24 9.04 -14.75
C GLU A 8 1.16 8.46 -14.49
N HIS A 9 1.52 8.22 -13.22
CA HIS A 9 2.78 7.58 -12.87
C HIS A 9 2.82 6.09 -13.22
N ALA A 10 1.71 5.37 -13.01
CA ALA A 10 1.59 3.95 -13.34
C ALA A 10 1.72 3.72 -14.84
N GLN A 11 0.97 4.47 -15.66
CA GLN A 11 1.00 4.36 -17.12
C GLN A 11 2.37 4.73 -17.70
N ALA A 12 3.09 5.65 -17.05
CA ALA A 12 4.46 6.01 -17.43
C ALA A 12 5.53 5.01 -16.93
N GLY A 13 5.16 3.92 -16.23
CA GLY A 13 6.10 2.96 -15.67
C GLY A 13 7.00 3.52 -14.56
N ARG A 14 6.56 4.58 -13.87
CA ARG A 14 7.35 5.28 -12.83
C ARG A 14 7.12 4.73 -11.42
N ILE A 15 6.17 3.82 -11.25
CA ILE A 15 5.87 3.17 -9.97
C ILE A 15 6.75 1.92 -9.85
N ASN A 16 7.55 1.85 -8.80
CA ASN A 16 8.38 0.69 -8.48
C ASN A 16 7.54 -0.41 -7.82
N GLU A 17 6.70 -0.02 -6.87
CA GLU A 17 5.83 -0.93 -6.14
C GLU A 17 4.73 -0.18 -5.38
N LEU A 18 3.73 -0.94 -4.97
CA LEU A 18 2.65 -0.50 -4.08
C LEU A 18 2.70 -1.32 -2.79
N ASN A 19 2.53 -0.63 -1.66
CA ASN A 19 2.39 -1.27 -0.35
C ASN A 19 1.00 -0.93 0.21
N LEU A 20 0.19 -1.96 0.44
CA LEU A 20 -1.07 -1.86 1.16
C LEU A 20 -0.78 -2.10 2.64
N ILE A 21 -0.70 -1.01 3.40
CA ILE A 21 -0.35 -1.04 4.81
C ILE A 21 -1.62 -1.31 5.62
N SER A 22 -1.68 -2.47 6.26
CA SER A 22 -2.72 -2.83 7.22
C SER A 22 -2.40 -2.20 8.57
N ILE A 23 -3.29 -1.33 9.06
CA ILE A 23 -3.21 -0.75 10.39
C ILE A 23 -4.33 -1.27 11.29
N GLU A 24 -4.27 -0.95 12.58
CA GLU A 24 -5.30 -1.31 13.55
C GLU A 24 -6.70 -0.83 13.10
N GLY A 25 -7.73 -1.61 13.44
CA GLY A 25 -9.12 -1.28 13.12
C GLY A 25 -9.58 -1.71 11.72
N GLY A 26 -8.82 -2.55 11.02
CA GLY A 26 -9.18 -3.07 9.69
C GLY A 26 -9.10 -2.01 8.59
N ILE A 27 -8.27 -0.98 8.81
CA ILE A 27 -8.03 0.10 7.86
C ILE A 27 -6.77 -0.22 7.07
N TYR A 28 -6.81 0.09 5.78
CA TYR A 28 -5.68 -0.07 4.88
C TYR A 28 -5.30 1.27 4.27
N LEU A 29 -4.02 1.55 4.20
CA LEU A 29 -3.49 2.73 3.54
C LEU A 29 -2.63 2.30 2.35
N LEU A 30 -2.72 3.03 1.23
CA LEU A 30 -1.91 2.71 0.05
C LEU A 30 -0.71 3.65 -0.02
N GLU A 31 0.49 3.08 0.12
CA GLU A 31 1.74 3.76 -0.16
C GLU A 31 2.19 3.44 -1.59
N VAL A 32 2.65 4.47 -2.30
CA VAL A 32 3.18 4.39 -3.65
C VAL A 32 4.67 4.67 -3.60
N LEU A 33 5.49 3.70 -4.03
CA LEU A 33 6.94 3.86 -4.12
C LEU A 33 7.35 4.14 -5.55
N MET A 34 8.15 5.18 -5.72
CA MET A 34 8.75 5.61 -6.98
C MET A 34 10.24 5.84 -6.78
N GLN A 35 10.99 5.99 -7.87
CA GLN A 35 12.42 6.26 -7.79
C GLN A 35 12.68 7.56 -7.00
N GLY A 36 13.29 7.41 -5.82
CA GLY A 36 13.68 8.52 -4.95
C GLY A 36 12.55 9.16 -4.15
N SER A 37 11.33 8.62 -4.17
CA SER A 37 10.24 9.13 -3.32
C SER A 37 9.18 8.07 -3.00
N SER A 38 8.56 8.17 -1.83
CA SER A 38 7.31 7.48 -1.53
C SER A 38 6.24 8.47 -1.11
N GLY A 39 4.97 8.06 -1.23
CA GLY A 39 3.87 8.89 -0.77
C GLY A 39 2.57 8.12 -0.59
N MET A 40 1.81 8.53 0.41
CA MET A 40 0.46 8.01 0.62
C MET A 40 -0.49 8.49 -0.47
N LEU A 41 -1.37 7.58 -0.91
CA LEU A 41 -2.49 7.91 -1.75
C LEU A 41 -3.49 8.76 -0.94
N LYS A 42 -3.98 9.82 -1.57
CA LYS A 42 -4.88 10.80 -1.00
C LYS A 42 -6.24 10.81 -1.70
N ASP A 43 -7.27 11.11 -0.93
CA ASP A 43 -8.61 11.39 -1.43
C ASP A 43 -8.66 12.76 -2.15
N PRO A 44 -9.80 13.10 -2.81
CA PRO A 44 -9.96 14.41 -3.46
C PRO A 44 -9.87 15.62 -2.53
N ALA A 45 -10.04 15.44 -1.22
CA ALA A 45 -9.86 16.49 -0.21
C ALA A 45 -8.40 16.63 0.27
N GLY A 46 -7.48 15.81 -0.27
CA GLY A 46 -6.06 15.82 0.07
C GLY A 46 -5.72 15.08 1.37
N LYS A 47 -6.67 14.36 1.98
CA LYS A 47 -6.44 13.50 3.15
C LYS A 47 -5.97 12.12 2.71
N VAL A 48 -5.26 11.40 3.57
CA VAL A 48 -4.85 10.01 3.26
C VAL A 48 -6.10 9.17 3.03
N LEU A 49 -6.10 8.42 1.92
CA LEU A 49 -7.22 7.57 1.56
C LEU A 49 -7.25 6.33 2.46
N HIS A 50 -8.34 6.16 3.20
CA HIS A 50 -8.58 4.96 4.00
C HIS A 50 -9.34 3.93 3.18
N LEU A 51 -8.72 2.77 2.99
CA LEU A 51 -9.31 1.62 2.33
C LEU A 51 -9.83 0.64 3.39
N ARG A 52 -10.87 -0.14 3.05
CA ARG A 52 -11.59 -1.01 3.98
C ARG A 52 -11.26 -2.50 3.82
N SER A 53 -10.57 -2.87 2.76
CA SER A 53 -10.17 -4.25 2.46
C SER A 53 -9.13 -4.28 1.34
N VAL A 54 -8.53 -5.45 1.14
CA VAL A 54 -7.64 -5.71 0.01
C VAL A 54 -8.42 -5.65 -1.32
N GLU A 55 -9.66 -6.14 -1.34
CA GLU A 55 -10.54 -6.10 -2.51
C GLU A 55 -10.86 -4.66 -2.91
N HIS A 56 -11.14 -3.78 -1.94
CA HIS A 56 -11.35 -2.37 -2.23
C HIS A 56 -10.11 -1.71 -2.84
N ALA A 57 -8.90 -2.12 -2.41
CA ALA A 57 -7.67 -1.68 -3.04
C ALA A 57 -7.55 -2.19 -4.49
N ARG A 58 -7.88 -3.46 -4.75
CA ARG A 58 -7.86 -4.03 -6.11
C ARG A 58 -8.87 -3.36 -7.04
N ASP A 59 -10.08 -3.09 -6.56
CA ASP A 59 -11.12 -2.38 -7.32
C ASP A 59 -10.65 -0.98 -7.71
N LEU A 60 -9.95 -0.30 -6.81
CA LEU A 60 -9.35 1.01 -7.08
C LEU A 60 -8.23 0.92 -8.12
N LEU A 61 -7.42 -0.13 -8.10
CA LEU A 61 -6.25 -0.29 -8.95
C LEU A 61 -6.54 -1.00 -10.28
N LYS A 62 -7.78 -1.44 -10.53
CA LYS A 62 -8.15 -2.34 -11.64
C LYS A 62 -7.76 -1.83 -13.03
N ASP A 63 -7.74 -0.51 -13.23
CA ASP A 63 -7.46 0.14 -14.52
C ASP A 63 -5.97 0.52 -14.68
N LEU A 64 -5.14 0.17 -13.70
CA LEU A 64 -3.70 0.44 -13.71
C LEU A 64 -2.92 -0.78 -14.23
N PRO A 65 -1.76 -0.58 -14.87
CA PRO A 65 -0.86 -1.68 -15.18
C PRO A 65 -0.39 -2.36 -13.89
N ALA A 66 -0.24 -3.68 -13.95
CA ALA A 66 0.24 -4.46 -12.82
C ALA A 66 1.68 -4.07 -12.45
N VAL A 67 1.87 -3.74 -11.17
CA VAL A 67 3.17 -3.49 -10.54
C VAL A 67 3.32 -4.40 -9.32
N PRO A 68 4.54 -4.59 -8.78
CA PRO A 68 4.70 -5.31 -7.52
C PRO A 68 3.78 -4.72 -6.44
N PHE A 69 2.97 -5.57 -5.83
CA PHE A 69 1.96 -5.17 -4.85
C PHE A 69 2.06 -6.05 -3.62
N TYR A 70 2.18 -5.42 -2.46
CA TYR A 70 2.44 -6.11 -1.21
C TYR A 70 1.45 -5.69 -0.13
N LEU A 71 1.01 -6.65 0.67
CA LEU A 71 0.35 -6.41 1.93
C LEU A 71 1.41 -6.30 3.03
N VAL A 72 1.41 -5.17 3.73
CA VAL A 72 2.35 -4.88 4.82
C VAL A 72 1.58 -4.81 6.13
N HIS A 73 1.94 -5.65 7.09
CA HIS A 73 1.40 -5.59 8.45
C HIS A 73 2.35 -4.81 9.36
N CYS A 74 1.89 -3.68 9.89
CA CYS A 74 2.59 -2.99 10.96
C CYS A 74 2.36 -3.75 12.27
N VAL A 75 3.34 -4.58 12.66
CA VAL A 75 3.30 -5.25 13.96
C VAL A 75 3.86 -4.28 15.01
N VAL A 76 2.98 -3.73 15.85
CA VAL A 76 3.40 -3.07 17.09
C VAL A 76 3.68 -4.16 18.12
N HIS A 77 4.94 -4.56 18.26
CA HIS A 77 5.32 -5.42 19.36
C HIS A 77 5.40 -4.55 20.61
N ASP A 78 4.40 -4.69 21.49
CA ASP A 78 4.42 -4.13 22.83
C ASP A 78 5.61 -4.72 23.61
N GLU A 79 6.34 -3.84 24.30
CA GLU A 79 7.66 -4.05 24.89
C GLU A 79 7.67 -5.11 26.02
N LEU A 80 7.73 -6.41 25.67
CA LEU A 80 7.93 -7.47 26.68
C LEU A 80 9.07 -8.46 26.40
N CYS A 81 9.76 -8.36 25.27
CA CYS A 81 11.03 -9.05 25.06
C CYS A 81 12.10 -7.98 24.81
N GLY A 82 13.07 -7.86 25.71
CA GLY A 82 14.19 -6.91 25.65
C GLY A 82 15.17 -7.19 24.50
N MET A 83 14.67 -7.35 23.28
CA MET A 83 15.44 -7.38 22.06
C MET A 83 15.53 -5.96 21.47
N PRO A 84 16.68 -5.58 20.89
CA PRO A 84 16.86 -4.24 20.34
C PRO A 84 15.80 -3.95 19.27
N VAL A 85 15.21 -2.76 19.35
CA VAL A 85 14.16 -2.19 18.48
C VAL A 85 14.71 -1.84 17.08
N ASN A 86 15.57 -2.69 16.52
CA ASN A 86 16.24 -2.41 15.25
C ASN A 86 15.89 -3.39 14.13
N ASP A 87 14.95 -4.29 14.37
CA ASP A 87 14.37 -5.13 13.34
C ASP A 87 12.85 -5.06 13.45
N ARG A 88 12.29 -3.90 13.08
CA ARG A 88 10.87 -3.80 12.75
C ARG A 88 10.69 -4.57 11.45
N SER A 89 10.65 -5.89 11.54
CA SER A 89 10.37 -6.75 10.41
C SER A 89 8.91 -6.54 10.03
N GLU A 90 8.66 -5.52 9.22
CA GLU A 90 7.38 -5.34 8.55
C GLU A 90 7.07 -6.63 7.82
N MET A 91 6.02 -7.34 8.27
CA MET A 91 5.63 -8.57 7.62
C MET A 91 5.01 -8.20 6.27
N ARG A 92 5.81 -8.39 5.22
CA ARG A 92 5.49 -8.01 3.85
C ARG A 92 5.21 -9.25 3.03
N MET A 93 3.99 -9.35 2.50
CA MET A 93 3.55 -10.47 1.69
C MET A 93 3.16 -10.00 0.29
N PRO A 94 3.68 -10.62 -0.79
CA PRO A 94 3.21 -10.30 -2.14
C PRO A 94 1.73 -10.70 -2.28
N ILE A 95 0.94 -9.84 -2.90
CA ILE A 95 -0.47 -10.10 -3.21
C ILE A 95 -0.74 -9.86 -4.69
N SER A 96 -1.70 -10.60 -5.25
CA SER A 96 -2.10 -10.41 -6.64
C SER A 96 -2.68 -9.01 -6.85
N PHE A 97 -2.23 -8.34 -7.91
CA PHE A 97 -2.67 -7.00 -8.31
C PHE A 97 -4.14 -6.99 -8.73
N HIS A 98 -4.55 -7.97 -9.53
CA HIS A 98 -5.94 -8.19 -9.92
C HIS A 98 -6.54 -9.33 -9.08
N SER A 99 -7.84 -9.25 -8.78
CA SER A 99 -8.56 -10.35 -8.15
C SER A 99 -8.61 -11.56 -9.10
N SER A 100 -8.44 -12.76 -8.55
CA SER A 100 -8.55 -14.01 -9.33
C SER A 100 -9.98 -14.57 -9.38
N TRP A 101 -10.93 -13.96 -8.69
CA TRP A 101 -12.35 -14.31 -8.83
C TRP A 101 -12.95 -13.55 -10.00
N SER A 102 -13.28 -14.30 -11.05
CA SER A 102 -14.13 -13.92 -12.19
C SER A 102 -15.42 -14.74 -12.15
#